data_AF-A0A101IH45-F1
#
_entry.id   AF-A0A101IH45-F1
#
_cell.length_a   1.000
_cell.length_b   1.000
_cell.length_c   1.000
_cell.angle_alpha   90.00
_cell.angle_beta   90.00
_cell.angle_gamma   90.00
#
_symmetry.space_group_name_H-M   'P 1'
#
loop_
_entity.id
_entity.type
_entity.pdbx_description
1 polymer ?
#
loop_
_entity_poly.entity_id
_entity_poly.type
_entity_poly.pdbx_seq_one_letter_code
_entity_poly.pdbx_strand_id
1 'polypeptide(L)'
;MREGVAKVQDDDDHEFVDLLHSLGVQRNVAKVITYLAVAGEATSRDIERGTDMRPPEVSIAMRTLRRENWVHERDVKSDQGKGRPHKVYSCKRRAI
;
A
#
# COMPACT_ATOMS: atom_id res chain seq x y z
N MET A 1 -13.77 -6.74 -14.40
CA MET A 1 -14.13 -5.46 -13.77
C MET A 1 -13.18 -5.26 -12.61
N ARG A 2 -12.25 -4.28 -12.68
CA ARG A 2 -11.50 -3.85 -11.49
C ARG A 2 -12.26 -2.68 -10.94
N GLU A 3 -13.19 -2.98 -10.03
CA GLU A 3 -13.91 -1.94 -9.29
C GLU A 3 -12.86 -1.09 -8.58
N GLY A 4 -12.89 0.21 -8.87
CA GLY A 4 -11.96 1.16 -8.30
C GLY A 4 -12.09 1.10 -6.78
N VAL A 5 -11.02 0.69 -6.12
CA VAL A 5 -10.89 0.73 -4.66
C VAL A 5 -10.68 2.19 -4.27
N ALA A 6 -11.75 2.97 -4.40
CA ALA A 6 -12.01 4.17 -3.65
C ALA A 6 -12.99 3.79 -2.55
N LYS A 7 -12.59 2.88 -1.65
CA LYS A 7 -13.24 2.81 -0.35
C LYS A 7 -12.53 3.83 0.53
N VAL A 8 -13.24 4.93 0.68
CA VAL A 8 -13.10 5.95 1.72
C VAL A 8 -12.84 5.24 3.05
N GLN A 9 -11.81 5.71 3.76
CA GLN A 9 -11.43 5.32 5.12
C GLN A 9 -12.68 5.19 5.99
N ASP A 10 -13.07 3.97 6.31
CA ASP A 10 -14.11 3.70 7.32
C ASP A 10 -13.50 3.84 8.73
N ASP A 11 -14.36 3.82 9.75
CA ASP A 11 -13.90 3.93 11.14
C ASP A 11 -12.97 2.77 11.53
N ASP A 12 -13.16 1.60 10.91
CA ASP A 12 -12.33 0.40 11.11
C ASP A 12 -10.90 0.60 10.57
N ASP A 13 -10.76 1.22 9.39
CA ASP A 13 -9.45 1.60 8.83
C ASP A 13 -8.70 2.57 9.75
N HIS A 14 -9.41 3.53 10.34
CA HIS A 14 -8.82 4.48 11.29
C HIS A 14 -8.35 3.80 12.57
N GLU A 15 -9.18 2.92 13.14
CA GLU A 15 -8.81 2.12 14.32
C GLU A 15 -7.59 1.25 14.02
N PHE A 16 -7.53 0.62 12.84
CA PHE A 16 -6.40 -0.22 12.46
C PHE A 16 -5.10 0.58 12.29
N VAL A 17 -5.18 1.78 11.70
CA VAL A 17 -4.04 2.71 11.61
C VAL A 17 -3.55 3.12 12.99
N ASP A 18 -4.47 3.45 13.91
CA ASP A 18 -4.12 3.88 15.26
C ASP A 18 -3.56 2.72 16.10
N LEU A 19 -4.07 1.50 15.93
CA LEU A 19 -3.51 0.29 16.54
C LEU A 19 -2.08 0.05 16.07
N LEU A 20 -1.83 0.05 14.76
CA LEU A 20 -0.48 -0.09 14.21
C LEU A 20 0.45 1.01 14.72
N HIS A 21 -0.07 2.23 14.83
CA HIS A 21 0.69 3.35 15.38
C HIS A 21 1.05 3.14 16.86
N SER A 22 0.12 2.62 17.67
CA SER A 22 0.36 2.30 19.07
C SER A 22 1.42 1.19 19.24
N LEU A 23 1.54 0.30 18.26
CA LEU A 23 2.58 -0.74 18.20
C LEU A 23 3.94 -0.21 17.70
N GLY A 24 4.06 1.09 17.46
CA GLY A 24 5.31 1.74 17.05
C GLY A 24 5.51 1.85 15.54
N VAL A 25 4.51 1.50 14.73
CA VAL A 25 4.57 1.70 13.27
C VAL A 25 4.31 3.18 12.97
N GLN A 26 5.13 3.81 12.12
CA GLN A 26 4.85 5.19 11.71
C GLN A 26 3.47 5.31 11.06
N ARG A 27 2.72 6.37 11.37
CA ARG A 27 1.34 6.58 10.88
C ARG A 27 1.22 6.45 9.36
N ASN A 28 2.19 6.99 8.62
CA ASN A 28 2.22 6.89 7.15
C ASN A 28 2.46 5.45 6.66
N VAL A 29 3.27 4.68 7.37
CA VAL A 29 3.48 3.25 7.09
C VAL A 29 2.22 2.45 7.41
N ALA A 30 1.59 2.73 8.55
CA ALA A 30 0.33 2.11 8.97
C ALA A 30 -0.80 2.33 7.95
N LYS A 31 -0.96 3.56 7.43
CA LYS A 31 -1.91 3.86 6.35
C LYS A 31 -1.69 3.00 5.11
N VAL A 32 -0.43 2.86 4.67
CA VAL A 32 -0.11 2.04 3.49
C VAL A 32 -0.36 0.55 3.74
N ILE A 33 -0.07 0.04 4.95
CA ILE A 33 -0.38 -1.35 5.33
C ILE A 33 -1.89 -1.59 5.30
N THR A 34 -2.66 -0.69 5.93
CA THR A 34 -4.12 -0.75 5.98
C THR A 34 -4.70 -0.78 4.57
N TYR A 35 -4.27 0.16 3.72
CA TYR A 35 -4.70 0.22 2.33
C TYR A 35 -4.35 -1.06 1.55
N LEU A 36 -3.14 -1.60 1.70
CA LEU A 36 -2.73 -2.85 1.05
C LEU A 36 -3.48 -4.07 1.59
N ALA A 37 -3.87 -4.09 2.87
CA ALA A 37 -4.64 -5.16 3.47
C ALA A 37 -6.05 -5.23 2.88
N VAL A 38 -6.69 -4.07 2.66
CA VAL A 38 -8.02 -3.96 2.06
C VAL A 38 -7.98 -4.18 0.54
N ALA A 39 -7.03 -3.56 -0.16
CA ALA A 39 -6.92 -3.63 -1.62
C ALA A 39 -6.35 -4.97 -2.14
N GLY A 40 -5.61 -5.70 -1.30
CA GLY A 40 -4.91 -6.93 -1.66
C GLY A 40 -3.64 -6.69 -2.49
N GLU A 41 -3.78 -6.11 -3.69
CA GLU A 41 -2.67 -5.66 -4.52
C GLU A 41 -2.91 -4.23 -5.04
N ALA A 42 -1.88 -3.38 -5.00
CA ALA A 42 -1.98 -1.99 -5.44
C ALA A 42 -0.69 -1.48 -6.10
N THR A 43 -0.80 -0.49 -6.98
CA THR A 43 0.37 0.25 -7.48
C THR A 43 0.72 1.44 -6.59
N SER A 44 1.91 2.03 -6.75
CA SER A 44 2.26 3.27 -6.03
C SER A 44 1.25 4.41 -6.27
N ARG A 45 0.63 4.45 -7.46
CA ARG A 45 -0.38 5.46 -7.80
C ARG A 45 -1.72 5.20 -7.12
N ASP A 46 -2.09 3.94 -6.98
CA ASP A 46 -3.33 3.56 -6.27
C ASP A 46 -3.18 3.88 -4.78
N ILE A 47 -2.01 3.60 -4.20
CA ILE A 47 -1.70 3.95 -2.81
C ILE A 47 -1.75 5.47 -2.60
N GLU A 48 -1.08 6.26 -3.45
CA GLU A 48 -1.12 7.73 -3.38
C GLU A 48 -2.55 8.28 -3.35
N ARG A 49 -3.41 7.75 -4.22
CA ARG A 49 -4.82 8.15 -4.32
C ARG A 49 -5.68 7.63 -3.17
N GLY A 50 -5.40 6.42 -2.70
CA GLY A 50 -6.18 5.74 -1.67
C GLY A 50 -5.87 6.23 -0.26
N THR A 51 -4.66 6.71 -0.01
CA THR A 51 -4.24 7.20 1.31
C THR A 51 -4.18 8.72 1.43
N ASP A 52 -4.47 9.44 0.33
CA ASP A 52 -4.32 10.90 0.18
C ASP A 52 -2.92 11.40 0.61
N MET A 53 -1.91 10.56 0.40
CA MET A 53 -0.52 10.86 0.74
C MET A 53 0.20 11.44 -0.47
N ARG A 54 1.13 12.36 -0.23
CA ARG A 54 1.96 12.90 -1.31
C ARG A 54 2.96 11.84 -1.79
N PRO A 55 3.41 11.92 -3.06
CA PRO A 55 4.40 10.99 -3.62
C PRO A 55 5.67 10.79 -2.76
N PRO A 56 6.26 11.84 -2.14
CA PRO A 56 7.42 11.67 -1.26
C PRO A 56 7.11 10.82 -0.03
N GLU A 57 5.92 10.99 0.56
CA GLU A 57 5.50 10.27 1.76
C GLU A 57 5.26 8.79 1.46
N VAL A 58 4.62 8.50 0.31
CA VAL A 58 4.43 7.14 -0.18
C VAL A 58 5.78 6.47 -0.42
N SER A 59 6.74 7.18 -1.03
CA SER A 59 8.09 6.64 -1.28
C SER A 59 8.84 6.30 0.02
N ILE A 60 8.71 7.13 1.06
CA ILE A 60 9.30 6.88 2.37
C ILE A 60 8.63 5.68 3.05
N ALA A 61 7.30 5.61 3.04
CA ALA A 61 6.56 4.50 3.63
C ALA A 61 6.91 3.17 2.93
N MET A 62 6.93 3.16 1.60
CA MET A 62 7.30 1.96 0.82
C MET A 62 8.74 1.54 1.05
N ARG A 63 9.67 2.47 1.25
CA ARG A 63 11.05 2.15 1.61
C ARG A 63 11.14 1.44 2.95
N THR A 64 10.39 1.92 3.95
CA THR A 64 10.30 1.24 5.25
C THR A 64 9.72 -0.15 5.10
N LEU A 65 8.58 -0.30 4.40
CA LEU A 65 7.95 -1.62 4.18
C LEU A 65 8.87 -2.62 3.47
N ARG A 66 9.66 -2.16 2.49
CA ARG A 66 10.68 -2.99 1.83
C ARG A 66 11.80 -3.39 2.77
N ARG A 67 12.32 -2.45 3.56
CA ARG A 67 13.40 -2.71 4.53
C ARG A 67 12.99 -3.74 5.57
N GLU A 68 11.77 -3.64 6.08
CA GLU A 68 11.20 -4.60 7.04
C GLU A 68 10.67 -5.88 6.36
N ASN A 69 10.74 -5.96 5.03
CA ASN A 69 10.29 -7.11 4.24
C ASN A 69 8.78 -7.43 4.37
N TRP A 70 7.95 -6.41 4.61
CA TRP A 70 6.50 -6.54 4.84
C TRP A 70 5.65 -6.50 3.57
N VAL A 71 6.26 -6.19 2.42
CA VAL A 71 5.57 -6.18 1.12
C VAL A 71 6.23 -7.14 0.13
N HIS A 72 5.41 -7.76 -0.72
CA HIS A 72 5.84 -8.32 -1.98
C HIS A 72 5.80 -7.23 -3.05
N GLU A 73 6.81 -7.18 -3.91
CA GLU A 73 6.83 -6.33 -5.08
C GLU A 73 7.02 -7.17 -6.34
N ARG A 74 6.28 -6.83 -7.39
CA ARG A 74 6.35 -7.48 -8.69
C ARG A 74 6.37 -6.45 -9.79
N ASP A 75 7.31 -6.60 -10.71
CA ASP A 75 7.33 -5.82 -11.95
C ASP A 75 6.27 -6.36 -12.90
N VAL A 76 5.35 -5.49 -13.31
CA VAL A 76 4.35 -5.78 -14.31
C VAL A 76 4.80 -5.17 -15.62
N LYS A 77 5.10 -6.03 -16.60
CA LYS A 77 5.32 -5.62 -17.98
C LYS A 77 3.99 -5.12 -18.54
N SER A 78 4.03 -4.01 -19.26
CA SER A 78 2.88 -3.51 -19.99
C SER A 78 2.51 -4.52 -21.08
N ASP A 79 1.28 -5.03 -21.03
CA ASP A 79 0.71 -6.06 -21.93
C ASP A 79 0.79 -5.68 -23.43
N GLN A 80 0.99 -4.39 -23.74
CA GLN A 80 1.07 -3.88 -25.12
C GLN A 80 2.39 -3.18 -25.47
N GLY A 81 3.46 -3.36 -24.69
CA GLY A 81 4.78 -2.77 -25.00
C GLY A 81 4.84 -1.23 -24.98
N LYS A 82 3.73 -0.55 -24.67
CA LYS A 82 3.66 0.91 -24.47
C LYS A 82 3.60 1.22 -22.97
N GLY A 83 4.54 2.03 -22.51
CA GLY A 83 4.60 2.55 -21.14
C GLY A 83 5.76 1.99 -20.33
N ARG A 84 6.11 2.72 -19.26
CA ARG A 84 7.17 2.29 -18.34
C ARG A 84 6.67 1.09 -17.54
N PRO A 85 7.53 0.08 -17.28
CA PRO A 85 7.19 -0.98 -16.34
C PRO A 85 6.78 -0.34 -15.01
N HIS A 86 5.72 -0.87 -14.40
CA HIS A 86 5.22 -0.41 -13.11
C HIS A 86 5.23 -1.55 -12.11
N LYS A 87 5.40 -1.19 -10.84
CA LYS A 87 5.41 -2.14 -9.73
C LYS A 87 4.02 -2.25 -9.12
N VAL A 88 3.64 -3.49 -8.86
CA VAL A 88 2.48 -3.83 -8.04
C VAL A 88 2.98 -4.36 -6.71
N TYR A 89 2.30 -3.99 -5.64
CA TYR A 89 2.66 -4.29 -4.27
C TYR A 89 1.53 -5.03 -3.57
N SER A 90 1.87 -5.97 -2.69
CA SER A 90 0.92 -6.65 -1.82
C SER A 90 1.54 -6.90 -0.44
N CYS A 91 0.71 -7.00 0.60
CA CYS A 91 1.19 -7.30 1.95
C CYS A 91 1.68 -8.74 2.04
N LYS A 92 2.84 -8.98 2.68
CA LYS A 92 3.30 -10.34 2.96
C LYS A 92 2.41 -10.95 4.04
N ARG A 93 1.67 -11.99 3.71
CA ARG A 93 1.08 -12.86 4.73
C ARG A 93 2.18 -13.75 5.30
N ARG A 94 2.53 -13.53 6.57
CA ARG A 94 3.29 -14.52 7.32
C ARG A 94 2.32 -15.63 7.69
N ALA A 95 2.55 -16.83 7.17
CA ALA A 95 1.95 -18.03 7.76
C ALA A 95 2.53 -18.16 9.17
N ILE A 96 1.65 -18.12 10.16
CA ILE A 96 1.97 -18.40 11.56
C ILE A 96 1.85 -19.91 11.76
#